data_AF-A0A450ZZ51-F1
#
_entry.id   AF-A0A450ZZ51-F1
#
_cell.length_a   1.000
_cell.length_b   1.000
_cell.length_c   1.000
_cell.angle_alpha   90.00
_cell.angle_beta   90.00
_cell.angle_gamma   90.00
#
_symmetry.space_group_name_H-M   'P 1'
#
loop_
_entity.id
_entity.type
_entity.pdbx_description
1 polymer ?
#
loop_
_entity_poly.entity_id
_entity_poly.type
_entity_poly.pdbx_seq_one_letter_code
_entity_poly.pdbx_strand_id
1 'polypeptide(L)' 'MKRRHGKTLAAIFAHPTSANIHWHDIEALLESLGAEIEKRKRVARGGCVVR' A
#
# COMPACT_ATOMS: atom_id res chain seq x y z
N MET A 1 -12.31 7.15 -3.68
CA MET A 1 -11.71 6.99 -2.33
C MET A 1 -12.76 6.50 -1.33
N LYS A 2 -12.60 5.28 -0.78
CA LYS A 2 -13.45 4.76 0.31
C LYS A 2 -12.86 5.15 1.68
N ARG A 3 -13.71 5.41 2.68
CA ARG A 3 -13.30 5.81 4.06
C ARG A 3 -12.23 4.89 4.68
N ARG A 4 -12.20 3.61 4.31
CA ARG A 4 -11.21 2.62 4.76
C ARG A 4 -9.77 3.00 4.42
N HIS A 5 -9.52 3.58 3.24
CA HIS A 5 -8.18 3.95 2.78
C HIS A 5 -7.65 5.23 3.46
N GLY A 6 -8.55 6.05 4.02
CA GLY A 6 -8.15 7.25 4.76
C GLY A 6 -7.33 6.93 6.01
N LYS A 7 -7.61 5.80 6.68
CA LYS A 7 -6.83 5.34 7.83
C LYS A 7 -5.40 4.94 7.44
N THR A 8 -5.26 4.21 6.33
CA THR A 8 -3.97 3.81 5.77
C THR A 8 -3.14 5.04 5.38
N LEU A 9 -3.76 6.02 4.70
CA LEU A 9 -3.09 7.25 4.30
C LEU A 9 -2.62 8.06 5.52
N ALA A 10 -3.49 8.23 6.53
CA ALA A 10 -3.12 8.89 7.77
C ALA A 10 -1.99 8.17 8.52
N ALA A 11 -1.97 6.83 8.50
CA ALA A 11 -0.92 6.03 9.14
C ALA A 11 0.43 6.13 8.42
N ILE A 12 0.43 6.26 7.08
CA ILE A 12 1.64 6.47 6.27
C ILE A 12 2.24 7.85 6.56
N PHE A 13 1.41 8.90 6.61
CA PHE A 13 1.85 10.27 6.84
C PHE A 13 1.99 10.65 8.31
N ALA A 14 1.61 9.77 9.24
CA ALA A 14 1.84 9.95 10.67
C ALA A 14 3.35 9.97 10.99
N HIS A 15 3.73 10.74 12.01
CA HIS A 15 5.10 10.80 12.50
C HIS A 15 5.12 10.42 14.00
N PRO A 16 5.75 9.30 14.38
CA PRO A 16 6.46 8.33 13.53
C PRO A 16 5.52 7.52 12.63
N THR A 17 6.03 7.06 11.49
CA THR A 17 5.26 6.22 10.56
C THR A 17 4.84 4.93 11.25
N SER A 18 3.55 4.59 11.16
CA SER A 18 3.05 3.37 11.79
C SER A 18 3.62 2.15 11.10
N ALA A 19 4.30 1.28 11.85
CA ALA A 19 4.81 0.01 11.33
C ALA A 19 3.70 -1.06 11.16
N ASN A 20 2.48 -0.79 11.64
CA ASN A 20 1.38 -1.75 11.67
C ASN A 20 0.46 -1.68 10.43
N ILE A 21 1.01 -1.30 9.28
CA ILE A 21 0.26 -1.16 8.03
C ILE A 21 0.44 -2.43 7.21
N HIS A 22 -0.68 -3.12 6.93
CA HIS A 22 -0.64 -4.31 6.09
C HIS A 22 -0.40 -3.93 4.63
N TRP A 23 0.46 -4.67 3.94
CA TRP A 23 0.75 -4.45 2.52
C TRP A 23 -0.51 -4.47 1.65
N HIS A 24 -1.45 -5.35 1.96
CA HIS A 24 -2.73 -5.45 1.25
C HIS A 24 -3.57 -4.17 1.31
N ASP A 25 -3.48 -3.40 2.41
CA ASP A 25 -4.18 -2.11 2.53
C ASP A 25 -3.52 -1.02 1.67
N ILE A 26 -2.20 -1.11 1.48
CA ILE A 26 -1.43 -0.22 0.61
C ILE A 26 -1.73 -0.53 -0.85
N GLU A 27 -1.75 -1.82 -1.23
CA GLU A 27 -2.13 -2.25 -2.57
C GLU A 27 -3.54 -1.75 -2.93
N ALA A 28 -4.53 -1.99 -2.05
CA ALA A 28 -5.89 -1.54 -2.30
C ALA A 28 -6.04 0.00 -2.32
N LEU A 29 -5.19 0.73 -1.61
CA LEU A 29 -5.13 2.20 -1.67
C LEU A 29 -4.58 2.67 -3.03
N LEU A 30 -3.51 2.05 -3.50
CA LEU A 30 -2.86 2.35 -4.77
C LEU A 30 -3.76 2.00 -5.96
N GLU A 31 -4.39 0.82 -5.96
CA GLU A 31 -5.40 0.46 -6.96
C GLU A 31 -6.58 1.45 -6.98
N SER A 32 -7.04 1.90 -5.81
CA SER A 32 -8.12 2.89 -5.71
C SER A 32 -7.72 4.28 -6.23
N LEU A 33 -6.42 4.57 -6.33
CA LEU A 33 -5.88 5.80 -6.92
C LEU A 33 -5.64 5.65 -8.43
N GLY A 34 -5.79 4.43 -8.98
CA GLY A 34 -5.52 4.13 -10.38
C GLY A 34 -4.08 3.71 -10.65
N ALA A 35 -3.30 3.37 -9.63
CA ALA A 35 -1.96 2.84 -9.82
C ALA A 35 -2.02 1.39 -10.28
N GLU A 36 -1.12 1.03 -11.19
CA GLU A 36 -1.00 -0.33 -11.71
C GLU A 36 0.05 -1.10 -10.89
N ILE A 37 -0.39 -2.16 -10.22
CA ILE A 37 0.42 -2.94 -9.27
C ILE A 37 1.03 -4.13 -10.00
N GLU A 38 2.31 -4.03 -10.35
CA GLU A 38 3.02 -5.15 -10.99
C GLU A 38 3.65 -6.07 -9.93
N LYS A 39 3.02 -7.22 -9.70
CA LYS A 39 3.62 -8.28 -8.87
C LYS A 39 4.85 -8.84 -9.60
N ARG A 40 6.05 -8.57 -9.07
CA ARG A 40 7.27 -9.24 -9.53
C ARG A 40 7.12 -10.74 -9.28
N LYS A 41 7.02 -11.53 -10.36
CA LYS A 41 7.07 -12.99 -10.29
C LYS A 41 8.45 -13.42 -9.79
N ARG A 42 8.53 -13.77 -8.49
CA ARG A 42 9.64 -14.43 -7.77
C ARG A 42 11.02 -13.76 -7.83
N VAL A 43 11.43 -13.17 -6.70
CA VAL A 43 12.71 -13.48 -6.03
C VAL A 43 12.44 -13.40 -4.52
N ALA A 44 12.71 -14.49 -3.79
CA ALA A 44 12.73 -14.77 -2.33
C ALA A 44 12.19 -13.82 -1.23
N ARG A 45 11.82 -12.57 -1.47
CA ARG A 45 11.24 -11.62 -0.50
C ARG A 45 10.17 -10.81 -1.20
N GLY A 46 8.91 -11.02 -0.82
CA GLY A 46 7.73 -10.43 -1.45
C GLY A 46 7.80 -8.91 -1.47
N GLY A 47 8.11 -8.35 -2.63
CA GLY A 47 7.99 -6.93 -2.93
C GLY A 47 7.19 -6.74 -4.21
N CYS A 48 6.36 -5.73 -4.23
CA CYS A 48 5.63 -5.30 -5.41
C CYS A 48 6.07 -3.88 -5.79
N VAL A 49 6.26 -3.63 -7.09
CA VAL A 49 6.66 -2.32 -7.61
C VAL A 49 5.41 -1.60 -8.08
N VAL A 50 5.24 -0.38 -7.61
CA VAL A 50 4.18 0.54 -8.04
C VAL A 50 4.75 1.35 -9.19
N ARG A 51 4.14 1.28 -10.38
CA ARG A 51 4.50 2.14 -11.51
C ARG A 51 3.77 3.47 -11.47
#